data_AF-A0A368FIL8-F1
#
_entry.id   AF-A0A368FIL8-F1
#
_cell.length_a   1.000
_cell.length_b   1.000
_cell.length_c   1.000
_cell.angle_alpha   90.00
_cell.angle_beta   90.00
_cell.angle_gamma   90.00
#
_symmetry.space_group_name_H-M   'P 1'
#
loop_
_entity.id
_entity.type
_entity.pdbx_description
1 polymer ?
#
loop_
_entity_poly.entity_id
_entity_poly.type
_entity_poly.pdbx_seq_one_letter_code
_entity_poly.pdbx_strand_id
1 'polypeptide(L)'
;APLPLWDIEDLNIQHFQTAQAHGQLLGYSIVGRPYPTQLVPFFWTLFFFEFGIRFAGCAQGSSHVIVHGSIADLKFTKYYFKDDVVVAVANAGPVPVAIHFLEIFKRKIKVTREDVEKSDLYNYSLNEGDDWLALLE
;
A
#
# COMPACT_ATOMS: atom_id res chain seq x y z
N ALA A 1 5.47 -15.51 4.99
CA ALA A 1 6.02 -14.78 3.84
C ALA A 1 7.03 -13.76 4.34
N PRO A 2 8.27 -13.77 3.84
CA PRO A 2 9.24 -12.73 4.17
C PRO A 2 8.80 -11.39 3.57
N LEU A 3 8.95 -10.31 4.33
CA LEU A 3 8.64 -8.95 3.90
C LEU A 3 9.86 -8.03 4.11
N PRO A 4 10.87 -8.09 3.22
CA PRO A 4 12.14 -7.38 3.41
C PRO A 4 12.01 -5.86 3.50
N LEU A 5 11.01 -5.27 2.82
CA LEU A 5 10.76 -3.82 2.89
C LEU A 5 10.29 -3.36 4.28
N TRP A 6 9.79 -4.28 5.09
CA TRP A 6 9.30 -4.02 6.45
C TRP A 6 10.23 -4.56 7.54
N ASP A 7 11.37 -5.16 7.16
CA ASP A 7 12.27 -5.86 8.08
C ASP A 7 11.55 -6.95 8.90
N ILE A 8 10.73 -7.75 8.21
CA ILE A 8 9.99 -8.87 8.80
C ILE A 8 10.46 -10.16 8.12
N GLU A 9 11.09 -11.04 8.91
CA GLU A 9 11.61 -12.32 8.45
C GLU A 9 10.51 -13.27 7.98
N ASP A 10 9.42 -13.37 8.74
CA ASP A 10 8.27 -14.18 8.38
C ASP A 10 6.97 -13.66 8.98
N LEU A 11 5.93 -13.62 8.16
CA LEU A 11 4.56 -13.30 8.56
C LEU A 11 3.55 -14.19 7.82
N ASN A 12 2.60 -14.77 8.57
CA ASN A 12 1.48 -15.49 7.97
C ASN A 12 0.42 -14.50 7.46
N ILE A 13 0.39 -14.28 6.14
CA ILE A 13 -0.58 -13.40 5.48
C ILE A 13 -1.68 -14.27 4.85
N GLN A 14 -2.87 -14.22 5.44
CA GLN A 14 -4.01 -15.05 5.05
C GLN A 14 -4.85 -14.36 3.98
N HIS A 15 -4.26 -14.10 2.81
CA HIS A 15 -4.96 -13.42 1.72
C HIS A 15 -4.71 -14.05 0.34
N PHE A 16 -5.72 -13.96 -0.53
CA PHE A 16 -5.70 -14.55 -1.87
C PHE A 16 -4.51 -14.07 -2.71
N GLN A 17 -4.21 -12.75 -2.70
CA GLN A 17 -3.08 -12.20 -3.46
C GLN A 17 -1.74 -12.80 -3.02
N THR A 18 -1.55 -13.03 -1.72
CA THR A 18 -0.32 -13.65 -1.20
C THR A 18 -0.22 -15.11 -1.60
N ALA A 19 -1.32 -15.87 -1.53
CA ALA A 19 -1.35 -17.26 -2.00
C ALA A 19 -1.02 -17.36 -3.50
N GLN A 20 -1.59 -16.47 -4.32
CA GLN A 20 -1.30 -16.40 -5.75
C GLN A 20 0.18 -16.07 -6.02
N ALA A 21 0.74 -15.07 -5.31
CA ALA A 21 2.13 -14.69 -5.46
C ALA A 21 3.09 -15.83 -5.07
N HIS A 22 2.82 -16.56 -3.98
CA HIS A 22 3.60 -17.73 -3.60
C HIS A 22 3.57 -18.82 -4.68
N GLY A 23 2.41 -19.09 -5.28
CA GLY A 23 2.29 -20.04 -6.39
C GLY A 23 3.12 -19.64 -7.62
N GLN A 24 3.12 -18.35 -7.96
CA GLN A 24 3.96 -17.81 -9.04
C GLN A 24 5.45 -17.97 -8.72
N LEU A 25 5.88 -17.55 -7.53
CA LEU A 25 7.27 -17.66 -7.08
C LEU A 25 7.75 -19.12 -7.07
N LEU A 26 6.93 -20.06 -6.60
CA LEU A 26 7.23 -21.49 -6.68
C LEU A 26 7.46 -21.93 -8.13
N GLY A 27 6.62 -21.48 -9.06
CA GLY A 27 6.80 -21.75 -10.49
C GLY A 27 8.15 -21.27 -11.01
N TYR A 28 8.57 -20.05 -10.67
CA TYR A 28 9.90 -19.51 -11.01
C TYR A 28 11.03 -20.39 -10.46
N SER A 29 10.92 -20.84 -9.21
CA SER A 29 11.91 -21.73 -8.60
C SER A 29 12.01 -23.07 -9.33
N ILE A 30 10.88 -23.69 -9.68
CA ILE A 30 10.84 -24.98 -10.37
C ILE A 30 11.53 -24.90 -11.73
N VAL A 31 11.37 -23.79 -12.46
CA VAL A 31 12.00 -23.59 -13.78
C VAL A 31 13.38 -22.92 -13.70
N GLY A 32 13.94 -22.74 -12.50
CA GLY A 32 15.27 -22.16 -12.30
C GLY A 32 15.40 -20.70 -12.73
N ARG A 33 14.32 -19.91 -12.68
CA ARG A 33 14.32 -18.49 -13.04
C ARG A 33 14.36 -17.60 -11.80
N PRO A 34 15.00 -16.41 -11.88
CA PRO A 34 14.98 -15.46 -10.77
C PRO A 34 13.57 -14.93 -10.52
N TYR A 35 13.28 -14.58 -9.27
CA TYR A 35 12.00 -13.98 -8.91
C TYR A 35 11.86 -12.59 -9.55
N PRO A 36 10.73 -12.29 -10.20
CA PRO A 36 10.56 -11.05 -10.93
C PRO A 36 10.39 -9.83 -10.02
N THR A 37 9.73 -9.99 -8.87
CA THR A 37 9.48 -8.90 -7.91
C THR A 37 9.36 -9.47 -6.48
N GLN A 38 9.61 -8.61 -5.49
CA GLN A 38 9.32 -8.94 -4.08
C GLN A 38 7.81 -8.83 -3.82
N LEU A 39 7.33 -9.63 -2.85
CA LEU A 39 5.94 -9.56 -2.40
C LEU A 39 5.68 -8.24 -1.66
N VAL A 40 4.77 -7.44 -2.19
CA VAL A 40 4.11 -6.36 -1.44
C VAL A 40 2.72 -6.86 -1.08
N PRO A 41 2.34 -6.90 0.22
CA PRO A 41 1.01 -7.32 0.61
C PRO A 41 -0.04 -6.35 0.04
N PHE A 42 -1.07 -6.91 -0.58
CA PHE A 42 -2.21 -6.15 -1.06
C PHE A 42 -3.50 -6.88 -0.71
N PHE A 43 -4.45 -6.14 -0.16
CA PHE A 43 -5.74 -6.64 0.28
C PHE A 43 -6.87 -5.77 -0.28
N TRP A 44 -8.02 -6.39 -0.51
CA TRP A 44 -9.26 -5.68 -0.74
C TRP A 44 -10.41 -6.41 -0.05
N THR A 45 -11.41 -5.64 0.36
CA THR A 45 -12.72 -6.16 0.78
C THR A 45 -13.80 -5.34 0.11
N LEU A 46 -14.95 -5.98 -0.14
CA LEU A 46 -16.13 -5.35 -0.71
C LEU A 46 -17.31 -5.63 0.22
N PHE A 47 -17.80 -4.59 0.89
CA PHE A 47 -18.99 -4.69 1.73
C PHE A 47 -20.23 -4.40 0.91
N PHE A 48 -21.23 -5.28 1.02
CA PHE A 48 -22.55 -5.15 0.37
C PHE A 48 -22.50 -4.91 -1.16
N PHE A 49 -21.44 -5.36 -1.82
CA PHE A 49 -21.19 -5.10 -3.24
C PHE A 49 -21.04 -3.62 -3.64
N GLU A 50 -20.93 -2.71 -2.67
CA GLU A 50 -20.95 -1.26 -2.90
C GLU A 50 -19.69 -0.58 -2.35
N PHE A 51 -19.25 -0.97 -1.15
CA PHE A 51 -18.17 -0.27 -0.44
C PHE A 51 -16.87 -1.08 -0.45
N GLY A 52 -15.93 -0.66 -1.29
CA GLY A 52 -14.61 -1.25 -1.37
C GLY A 52 -13.61 -0.58 -0.44
N ILE A 53 -12.88 -1.37 0.36
CA ILE A 53 -11.66 -0.93 1.04
C ILE A 53 -10.48 -1.66 0.41
N ARG A 54 -9.45 -0.90 0.06
CA ARG A 54 -8.19 -1.40 -0.48
C ARG A 54 -7.08 -1.14 0.53
N PHE A 55 -6.12 -2.04 0.63
CA PHE A 55 -5.02 -1.93 1.57
C PHE A 55 -3.72 -2.41 0.92
N ALA A 56 -2.66 -1.62 1.06
CA ALA A 56 -1.32 -1.95 0.57
C ALA A 56 -0.29 -1.85 1.69
N GLY A 57 0.67 -2.77 1.70
CA GLY A 57 1.79 -2.77 2.64
C GLY A 57 1.53 -3.58 3.92
N CYS A 58 2.29 -3.29 4.97
CA CYS A 58 2.17 -3.96 6.27
C CYS A 58 2.20 -2.92 7.40
N ALA A 59 1.17 -2.90 8.25
CA ALA A 59 1.06 -1.95 9.36
C ALA A 59 1.74 -2.44 10.64
N GLN A 60 2.33 -3.64 10.65
CA GLN A 60 2.99 -4.21 11.81
C GLN A 60 4.18 -3.33 12.23
N GLY A 61 4.21 -2.93 13.51
CA GLY A 61 5.22 -2.03 14.05
C GLY A 61 5.03 -0.56 13.69
N SER A 62 3.90 -0.18 13.07
CA SER A 62 3.56 1.24 12.90
C SER A 62 3.26 1.90 14.25
N SER A 63 3.71 3.14 14.42
CA SER A 63 3.58 3.93 15.64
C SER A 63 2.62 5.12 15.49
N HIS A 64 2.37 5.54 14.25
CA HIS A 64 1.56 6.71 13.96
C HIS A 64 0.64 6.47 12.76
N VAL A 65 -0.48 7.19 12.72
CA VAL A 65 -1.45 7.14 11.63
C VAL A 65 -1.96 8.53 11.28
N ILE A 66 -2.18 8.78 9.99
CA ILE A 66 -2.85 9.98 9.49
C ILE A 66 -4.06 9.53 8.66
N VAL A 67 -5.18 10.23 8.80
CA VAL A 67 -6.41 9.96 8.03
C VAL A 67 -6.79 11.22 7.28
N HIS A 68 -6.89 11.11 5.96
CA HIS A 68 -7.47 12.13 5.08
C HIS A 68 -8.88 11.69 4.65
N GLY A 69 -9.82 12.64 4.56
CA GLY A 69 -11.21 12.38 4.21
C GLY A 69 -12.08 11.96 5.42
N SER A 70 -13.18 11.27 5.12
CA SER A 70 -14.22 10.89 6.10
C SER A 70 -14.36 9.38 6.18
N ILE A 71 -14.07 8.82 7.36
CA ILE A 71 -14.29 7.40 7.66
C ILE A 71 -15.81 7.10 7.62
N ALA A 72 -16.63 8.02 8.13
CA ALA A 72 -18.08 7.86 8.18
C ALA A 72 -18.70 7.74 6.78
N ASP A 73 -18.17 8.49 5.81
CA ASP A 73 -18.66 8.48 4.43
C ASP A 73 -18.00 7.40 3.56
N LEU A 74 -17.12 6.56 4.14
CA LEU A 74 -16.33 5.55 3.41
C LEU A 74 -15.54 6.14 2.24
N LYS A 75 -15.08 7.38 2.41
CA LYS A 75 -14.22 8.06 1.47
C LYS A 75 -13.04 8.63 2.25
N PHE A 76 -12.02 7.79 2.43
CA PHE A 76 -10.86 8.13 3.24
C PHE A 76 -9.60 7.47 2.71
N THR A 77 -8.47 8.04 3.09
CA THR A 77 -7.18 7.38 3.01
C THR A 77 -6.51 7.44 4.38
N LYS A 78 -6.14 6.28 4.90
CA LYS A 78 -5.43 6.13 6.16
C LYS A 78 -4.02 5.63 5.89
N TYR A 79 -3.04 6.41 6.30
CA TYR A 79 -1.62 6.13 6.21
C TYR A 79 -1.12 5.61 7.55
N TYR A 80 -0.26 4.60 7.51
CA TYR A 80 0.40 4.03 8.68
C TYR A 80 1.90 4.31 8.57
N PHE A 81 2.52 4.76 9.64
CA PHE A 81 3.93 5.18 9.65
C PHE A 81 4.77 4.37 10.62
N LYS A 82 6.01 4.09 10.22
CA LYS A 82 7.10 3.60 11.07
C LYS A 82 8.32 4.46 10.76
N ASP A 83 8.96 5.03 11.77
CA ASP A 83 10.12 5.93 11.62
C ASP A 83 9.86 7.07 10.60
N ASP A 84 8.68 7.68 10.69
CA ASP A 84 8.19 8.75 9.81
C ASP A 84 8.08 8.41 8.31
N VAL A 85 8.15 7.13 7.95
CA VAL A 85 7.92 6.64 6.58
C VAL A 85 6.61 5.87 6.51
N VAL A 86 5.83 6.07 5.44
CA VAL A 86 4.62 5.31 5.18
C VAL A 86 4.97 3.83 4.96
N VAL A 87 4.37 2.94 5.77
CA VAL A 87 4.56 1.49 5.69
C VAL A 87 3.30 0.74 5.27
N ALA A 88 2.12 1.36 5.39
CA ALA A 88 0.90 0.82 4.82
C ALA A 88 -0.10 1.93 4.54
N VAL A 89 -1.03 1.65 3.64
CA VAL A 89 -2.14 2.55 3.31
C VAL A 89 -3.43 1.76 3.18
N ALA A 90 -4.48 2.21 3.86
CA ALA A 90 -5.86 1.77 3.65
C ALA A 90 -6.63 2.90 2.95
N ASN A 91 -7.43 2.59 1.94
CA ASN A 91 -8.20 3.58 1.22
C ASN A 91 -9.59 3.05 0.86
N ALA A 92 -10.58 3.91 1.00
CA ALA A 92 -11.95 3.73 0.52
C ALA A 92 -12.36 4.96 -0.30
N GLY A 93 -13.22 4.75 -1.30
CA GLY A 93 -13.65 5.80 -2.22
C GLY A 93 -13.04 5.69 -3.63
N PRO A 94 -13.21 6.75 -4.46
CA PRO A 94 -12.90 6.69 -5.88
C PRO A 94 -11.41 6.82 -6.20
N VAL A 95 -10.65 7.57 -5.40
CA VAL A 95 -9.20 7.77 -5.61
C VAL A 95 -8.46 6.54 -5.12
N PRO A 96 -7.78 5.76 -5.97
CA PRO A 96 -7.24 4.45 -5.62
C PRO A 96 -5.86 4.54 -4.94
N VAL A 97 -5.73 5.31 -3.86
CA VAL A 97 -4.43 5.64 -3.24
C VAL A 97 -3.64 4.39 -2.82
N ALA A 98 -4.30 3.38 -2.26
CA ALA A 98 -3.63 2.12 -1.91
C ALA A 98 -3.02 1.40 -3.13
N ILE A 99 -3.59 1.55 -4.32
CA ILE A 99 -3.05 0.99 -5.56
C ILE A 99 -1.79 1.75 -5.99
N HIS A 100 -1.77 3.08 -5.84
CA HIS A 100 -0.56 3.87 -6.07
C HIS A 100 0.57 3.45 -5.10
N PHE A 101 0.24 3.25 -3.83
CA PHE A 101 1.21 2.77 -2.84
C PHE A 101 1.73 1.36 -3.12
N LEU A 102 0.92 0.48 -3.73
CA LEU A 102 1.42 -0.82 -4.17
C LEU A 102 2.62 -0.67 -5.12
N GLU A 103 2.58 0.30 -6.05
CA GLU A 103 3.67 0.56 -6.97
C GLU A 103 4.85 1.29 -6.30
N ILE A 104 4.57 2.28 -5.44
CA ILE A 104 5.60 2.97 -4.64
C ILE A 104 6.41 1.98 -3.81
N PHE A 105 5.74 1.04 -3.13
CA PHE A 105 6.42 0.00 -2.36
C PHE A 105 7.25 -0.94 -3.25
N LYS A 106 6.73 -1.34 -4.42
CA LYS A 106 7.50 -2.15 -5.38
C LYS A 106 8.76 -1.44 -5.87
N ARG A 107 8.68 -0.13 -6.11
CA ARG A 107 9.80 0.73 -6.52
C ARG A 107 10.71 1.13 -5.35
N LYS A 108 10.34 0.79 -4.10
CA LYS A 108 11.07 1.14 -2.87
C LYS A 108 11.21 2.64 -2.65
N ILE A 109 10.25 3.41 -3.16
CA ILE A 109 10.18 4.85 -2.97
C ILE A 109 9.67 5.11 -1.54
N LYS A 110 10.36 5.98 -0.81
CA LYS A 110 9.97 6.36 0.55
C LYS A 110 9.10 7.60 0.49
N VAL A 111 7.90 7.51 1.04
CA VAL A 111 7.02 8.65 1.28
C VAL A 111 7.01 8.93 2.77
N THR A 112 7.35 10.15 3.17
CA THR A 112 7.46 10.54 4.57
C THR A 112 6.15 11.09 5.12
N ARG A 113 6.07 11.22 6.45
CA ARG A 113 4.94 11.89 7.12
C ARG A 113 4.77 13.31 6.63
N GLU A 114 5.87 14.05 6.49
CA GLU A 114 5.85 15.43 6.02
C GLU A 114 5.29 15.52 4.59
N ASP A 115 5.64 14.58 3.70
CA ASP A 115 5.07 14.52 2.35
C ASP A 115 3.55 14.32 2.38
N VAL A 116 3.08 13.42 3.26
CA VAL A 116 1.64 13.18 3.43
C VAL A 116 0.94 14.42 3.99
N GLU A 117 1.50 15.06 5.02
CA GLU A 117 0.92 16.25 5.66
C GLU A 117 0.84 17.47 4.72
N LYS A 118 1.80 17.60 3.79
CA LYS A 118 1.77 18.64 2.74
C LYS A 118 0.78 18.31 1.63
N SER A 119 0.58 17.02 1.34
CA SER A 119 -0.31 16.57 0.26
C SER A 119 -1.77 16.44 0.74
N ASP A 120 -2.65 17.38 0.38
CA ASP A 120 -4.09 17.19 0.57
C ASP A 120 -4.73 16.50 -0.65
N LEU A 121 -4.44 15.22 -0.78
CA LEU A 121 -4.92 14.36 -1.87
C LEU A 121 -6.43 14.21 -1.95
N TYR A 122 -7.16 14.62 -0.91
CA TYR A 122 -8.59 14.49 -0.85
C TYR A 122 -9.32 15.72 -1.43
N ASN A 123 -8.68 16.90 -1.38
CA ASN A 123 -9.21 18.15 -1.93
C ASN A 123 -8.63 18.52 -3.32
N TYR A 124 -7.90 17.61 -3.96
CA TYR A 124 -7.11 17.96 -5.14
C TYR A 124 -7.89 17.98 -6.47
N SER A 125 -7.92 19.17 -7.09
CA SER A 125 -7.87 19.31 -8.55
C SER A 125 -6.40 19.23 -8.98
N LEU A 126 -6.06 18.29 -9.86
CA LEU A 126 -4.75 18.06 -10.49
C LEU A 126 -3.95 19.35 -10.76
N ASN A 127 -3.00 19.71 -9.90
CA ASN A 127 -1.98 20.74 -10.14
C ASN A 127 -0.56 20.15 -9.96
N GLU A 128 -0.07 19.38 -10.91
CA GLU A 128 1.26 19.61 -11.48
C GLU A 128 2.40 20.12 -10.57
N GLY A 129 2.91 19.45 -9.52
CA GLY A 129 4.20 19.89 -8.94
C GLY A 129 4.64 19.45 -7.55
N ASP A 130 3.77 19.41 -6.54
CA ASP A 130 4.17 19.22 -5.12
C ASP A 130 3.66 17.90 -4.50
N ASP A 131 3.20 16.97 -5.33
CA ASP A 131 2.57 15.73 -4.89
C ASP A 131 3.54 14.55 -4.99
N TRP A 132 3.65 13.74 -3.93
CA TRP A 132 4.42 12.49 -3.96
C TRP A 132 3.89 11.51 -5.01
N LEU A 133 2.67 11.69 -5.54
CA LEU A 133 2.19 10.95 -6.70
C LEU A 133 3.01 11.19 -7.97
N ALA A 134 3.67 12.34 -8.13
CA ALA A 134 4.59 12.59 -9.23
C ALA A 134 5.79 11.64 -9.22
N LEU A 135 6.07 10.97 -8.09
CA LEU A 135 7.11 9.94 -8.00
C LEU A 135 6.79 8.67 -8.82
N LEU A 136 5.57 8.55 -9.36
CA LEU A 136 5.14 7.43 -10.19
C LEU A 136 5.33 7.65 -11.70
N GLU A 137 5.55 8.89 -12.13
CA GLU A 137 5.87 9.27 -13.52
C GLU A 137 7.33 8.98 -13.88
#